data_AF-A0A7J4DX86-F1
#
_entry.id   AF-A0A7J4DX86-F1
#
_cell.length_a   1.000
_cell.length_b   1.000
_cell.length_c   1.000
_cell.angle_alpha   90.00
_cell.angle_beta   90.00
_cell.angle_gamma   90.00
#
_symmetry.space_group_name_H-M   'P 1'
#
loop_
_entity.id
_entity.type
_entity.pdbx_description
1 polymer ?
#
loop_
_entity_poly.entity_id
_entity_poly.type
_entity_poly.pdbx_seq_one_letter_code
_entity_poly.pdbx_strand_id
1 'polypeptide(L)' 'LEKMAKELSEIHEINIEYQVLQGDPAEELTRYAEEKGCDLIIVGRRGAGKLGRLLLGSVSEKVVKLAKKADVLVVEIYEV' A
#
# COMPACT_ATOMS: atom_id res chain seq x y z
N LEU A 1 9.06 -7.41 -8.29
CA LEU A 1 8.93 -6.26 -7.38
C LEU A 1 10.29 -5.86 -6.80
N GLU A 2 11.05 -6.80 -6.22
CA GLU A 2 12.42 -6.53 -5.73
C GLU A 2 13.36 -5.89 -6.78
N LYS A 3 13.42 -6.47 -7.99
CA LYS A 3 14.20 -5.89 -9.10
C LYS A 3 13.80 -4.45 -9.42
N MET A 4 12.50 -4.17 -9.48
CA MET A 4 11.96 -2.84 -9.76
C MET A 4 12.27 -1.85 -8.63
N ALA A 5 12.22 -2.30 -7.36
CA ALA A 5 12.64 -1.50 -6.22
C ALA A 5 14.12 -1.11 -6.33
N LYS A 6 14.99 -2.05 -6.74
CA LYS A 6 16.41 -1.75 -6.96
C LYS A 6 16.62 -0.73 -8.08
N GLU A 7 15.96 -0.92 -9.22
CA GLU A 7 16.05 0.00 -10.37
C GLU A 7 15.58 1.42 -10.02
N LEU A 8 14.44 1.55 -9.30
CA LEU A 8 13.92 2.86 -8.89
C LEU A 8 14.82 3.56 -7.85
N SER A 9 15.41 2.79 -6.94
CA SER A 9 16.35 3.33 -5.95
C SER A 9 17.57 3.96 -6.62
N GLU A 10 18.12 3.30 -7.65
CA GLU A 10 19.26 3.80 -8.43
C GLU A 10 18.91 5.05 -9.26
N ILE A 11 17.73 5.09 -9.87
CA ILE A 11 17.31 6.20 -10.74
C ILE A 11 16.98 7.48 -9.94
N HIS A 12 16.31 7.32 -8.80
CA HIS A 12 15.72 8.45 -8.07
C HIS A 12 16.50 8.85 -6.81
N GLU A 13 17.63 8.20 -6.52
CA GLU A 13 18.43 8.42 -5.30
C GLU A 13 17.59 8.33 -4.01
N ILE A 14 16.65 7.38 -3.97
CA ILE A 14 15.78 7.12 -2.82
C ILE A 14 16.11 5.77 -2.21
N ASN A 15 16.01 5.68 -0.88
CA ASN A 15 16.12 4.41 -0.18
C ASN A 15 14.81 3.62 -0.34
N ILE A 16 14.89 2.41 -0.88
CA ILE A 16 13.75 1.52 -1.05
C ILE A 16 14.07 0.18 -0.37
N GLU A 17 13.29 -0.17 0.65
CA GLU A 17 13.27 -1.50 1.24
C GLU A 17 12.16 -2.33 0.57
N TYR A 18 12.47 -3.57 0.20
CA TYR A 18 11.48 -4.52 -0.33
C TYR A 18 11.28 -5.66 0.67
N GLN A 19 10.04 -5.93 1.03
CA GLN A 19 9.69 -6.99 1.96
C GLN A 19 8.50 -7.80 1.45
N VAL A 20 8.59 -9.12 1.57
CA VAL A 20 7.45 -10.03 1.43
C VAL A 20 6.96 -10.38 2.84
N LEU A 21 5.67 -10.18 3.08
CA LEU A 21 4.98 -10.51 4.33
C LEU A 21 4.00 -11.66 4.07
N GLN A 22 3.73 -12.47 5.10
CA GLN A 22 2.82 -13.62 5.00
C GLN A 22 1.73 -13.51 6.06
N GLY A 23 0.47 -13.48 5.61
CA GLY A 23 -0.69 -13.36 6.49
C GLY A 23 -1.85 -12.64 5.82
N ASP A 24 -2.76 -12.09 6.61
CA ASP A 24 -3.81 -11.21 6.10
C ASP A 24 -3.19 -9.87 5.65
N PRO A 25 -3.40 -9.42 4.40
CA PRO A 25 -2.70 -8.25 3.88
C PRO A 25 -2.85 -6.98 4.70
N ALA A 26 -4.04 -6.71 5.25
CA ALA A 26 -4.29 -5.47 5.97
C ALA A 26 -3.65 -5.50 7.38
N GLU A 27 -3.71 -6.66 8.05
CA GLU A 27 -3.08 -6.85 9.36
C GLU A 27 -1.55 -6.81 9.24
N GLU A 28 -1.00 -7.50 8.25
CA GLU A 28 0.45 -7.50 7.99
C GLU A 28 0.98 -6.12 7.62
N LEU A 29 0.30 -5.38 6.73
CA LEU A 29 0.71 -4.03 6.32
C LEU A 29 0.70 -3.04 7.49
N THR A 30 -0.37 -3.04 8.28
CA THR A 30 -0.51 -2.09 9.40
C THR A 30 0.46 -2.42 10.53
N ARG A 31 0.70 -3.71 10.81
CA ARG A 31 1.71 -4.13 11.78
C ARG A 31 3.12 -3.77 11.33
N TYR A 32 3.49 -4.07 10.08
CA TYR A 32 4.81 -3.73 9.56
C TYR A 32 5.07 -2.23 9.56
N ALA A 33 4.08 -1.42 9.17
CA ALA A 33 4.16 0.03 9.23
C ALA A 33 4.40 0.54 10.66
N GLU A 34 3.72 -0.05 11.65
CA GLU A 34 3.93 0.28 13.06
C GLU A 34 5.32 -0.14 13.57
N GLU A 35 5.77 -1.36 13.24
CA GLU A 35 7.09 -1.88 13.62
C GLU A 35 8.25 -1.06 13.03
N LYS A 36 8.08 -0.57 11.80
CA LYS A 36 9.08 0.23 11.09
C LYS A 36 8.95 1.74 11.33
N GLY A 37 7.91 2.18 12.04
CA GLY A 37 7.66 3.60 12.30
C GLY A 37 7.37 4.39 11.02
N CYS A 38 6.59 3.83 10.09
CA CYS A 38 6.20 4.52 8.87
C CYS A 38 5.14 5.60 9.17
N ASP A 39 5.28 6.78 8.56
CA ASP A 39 4.32 7.87 8.71
C ASP A 39 3.11 7.75 7.75
N LEU A 40 3.28 7.04 6.63
CA LEU A 40 2.28 6.93 5.56
C LEU A 40 2.22 5.51 4.98
N ILE A 41 1.02 4.98 4.84
CA ILE A 41 0.72 3.75 4.10
C ILE A 41 0.02 4.13 2.80
N ILE A 42 0.58 3.74 1.66
CA ILE A 42 -0.02 3.93 0.33
C ILE A 42 -0.55 2.59 -0.16
N VAL A 43 -1.86 2.52 -0.43
CA VAL A 43 -2.51 1.31 -0.97
C VAL A 43 -3.34 1.65 -2.21
N GLY A 44 -3.25 0.78 -3.21
CA GLY A 44 -4.07 0.89 -4.41
C GLY A 44 -5.49 0.38 -4.19
N ARG A 45 -6.46 1.01 -4.84
CA ARG A 45 -7.76 0.40 -5.15
C ARG A 45 -7.83 0.13 -6.64
N ARG A 46 -8.16 -1.11 -7.02
CA ARG A 46 -8.43 -1.47 -8.42
C ARG A 46 -9.88 -1.13 -8.71
N GLY A 47 -10.14 -0.29 -9.71
CA GLY A 47 -11.50 0.11 -10.07
C GLY A 47 -12.33 -1.09 -10.52
N ALA A 48 -13.50 -1.31 -9.93
CA ALA A 48 -14.44 -2.38 -10.30
C ALA A 48 -15.22 -2.08 -11.61
N GLY A 49 -14.62 -1.39 -12.58
CA GLY A 49 -15.30 -0.93 -13.80
C GLY A 49 -16.36 0.17 -13.56
N LYS A 50 -17.35 0.26 -14.46
CA LYS A 50 -18.38 1.34 -14.52
C LYS A 50 -19.33 1.43 -13.31
N LEU A 51 -19.25 0.53 -12.33
CA LEU A 51 -20.22 0.42 -11.22
C LEU A 51 -19.72 0.82 -9.82
N GLY A 52 -18.61 1.54 -9.69
CA GLY A 52 -18.21 1.95 -8.33
C GLY A 52 -17.18 3.05 -8.25
N ARG A 53 -17.57 4.30 -8.57
CA ARG A 53 -16.72 5.48 -8.31
C ARG A 53 -16.40 5.72 -6.82
N LEU A 54 -16.92 4.91 -5.90
CA LEU A 54 -16.89 5.17 -4.45
C LEU A 54 -16.46 3.97 -3.58
N LEU A 55 -16.12 2.81 -4.14
CA LEU A 55 -15.71 1.66 -3.32
C LEU A 55 -14.19 1.64 -3.11
N LEU A 56 -13.74 1.55 -1.85
CA LEU A 56 -12.31 1.56 -1.46
C LEU A 56 -11.60 0.23 -1.78
N GLY A 57 -12.34 -0.86 -1.98
CA GLY A 57 -11.78 -2.21 -2.10
C GLY A 57 -11.57 -2.85 -0.72
N SER A 58 -11.70 -4.18 -0.62
CA SER A 58 -11.72 -4.91 0.66
C SER A 58 -10.45 -4.72 1.49
N VAL A 59 -9.28 -4.76 0.85
CA VAL A 59 -7.99 -4.59 1.54
C VAL A 59 -7.81 -3.14 2.00
N SER A 60 -7.97 -2.17 1.11
CA SER A 60 -7.76 -0.76 1.45
C SER A 60 -8.76 -0.27 2.51
N GLU A 61 -10.01 -0.74 2.47
CA GLU A 61 -10.98 -0.47 3.54
C GLU A 61 -10.52 -1.04 4.90
N LYS A 62 -10.01 -2.28 4.92
CA LYS A 62 -9.52 -2.90 6.16
C LYS A 62 -8.26 -2.18 6.68
N VAL A 63 -7.34 -1.75 5.80
CA VAL A 63 -6.14 -0.97 6.17
C VAL A 63 -6.54 0.36 6.81
N VAL A 64 -7.46 1.12 6.21
CA VAL A 64 -7.95 2.39 6.77
C VAL A 64 -8.53 2.21 8.17
N LYS A 65 -9.19 1.09 8.45
CA LYS A 65 -9.76 0.79 9.78
C LYS A 65 -8.73 0.34 10.81
N LEU A 66 -7.64 -0.31 10.37
CA LEU A 66 -6.64 -0.91 11.25
C LEU A 66 -5.43 0.00 11.52
N ALA A 67 -5.10 0.93 10.61
CA ALA A 67 -3.97 1.83 10.78
C ALA A 67 -4.19 2.78 11.96
N LYS A 68 -3.29 2.72 12.96
CA LYS A 68 -3.38 3.55 14.17
C LYS A 68 -2.30 4.63 14.27
N LYS A 69 -1.16 4.42 13.61
CA LYS A 69 0.06 5.24 13.77
C LYS A 69 0.59 5.83 12.47
N ALA A 70 -0.06 5.56 11.35
CA ALA A 70 0.33 6.04 10.03
C ALA A 70 -0.92 6.57 9.32
N ASP A 71 -0.76 7.64 8.55
CA ASP A 71 -1.80 8.10 7.63
C ASP A 71 -1.99 7.06 6.51
N VAL A 72 -3.18 7.03 5.90
CA VAL A 72 -3.49 6.11 4.80
C VAL A 72 -3.91 6.89 3.56
N LEU A 73 -3.15 6.74 2.48
CA LEU A 73 -3.47 7.27 1.16
C LEU A 73 -3.96 6.14 0.25
N VAL A 74 -5.23 6.21 -0.14
CA VAL A 74 -5.81 5.27 -1.11
C VAL A 74 -5.73 5.86 -2.51
N VAL A 75 -5.02 5.19 -3.41
CA VAL A 75 -4.82 5.64 -4.80
C VAL A 75 -5.68 4.81 -5.76
N GLU A 76 -6.37 5.47 -6.69
CA GLU A 76 -7.12 4.78 -7.74
C GLU A 76 -6.17 4.37 -8.87
N ILE A 77 -6.08 3.08 -9.13
CA ILE A 77 -5.22 2.53 -10.19
C ILE A 77 -6.09 2.34 -11.43
N TYR A 78 -5.85 3.19 -12.44
CA TYR A 78 -6.42 3.03 -13.78
C TYR A 78 -5.51 2.14 -14.61
N GLU A 79 -6.08 1.13 -15.27
CA GLU A 79 -5.37 0.45 -16.35
C GLU A 79 -5.30 1.40 -17.55
N VAL A 80 -4.10 1.60 -18.06
CA VAL A 80 -3.81 2.39 -19.27
C VAL A 80 -3.92 1.49 -20.49
#